data_AF-A0A847H3G9-F1
#
_entry.id   AF-A0A847H3G9-F1
#
_cell.length_a   1.000
_cell.length_b   1.000
_cell.length_c   1.000
_cell.angle_alpha   90.00
_cell.angle_beta   90.00
_cell.angle_gamma   90.00
#
_symmetry.space_group_name_H-M   'P 1'
#
loop_
_entity.id
_entity.type
_entity.pdbx_description
1 polymer ?
#
loop_
_entity_poly.entity_id
_entity_poly.type
_entity_poly.pdbx_seq_one_letter_code
_entity_poly.pdbx_strand_id
1 'polypeptide(L)'
;MRIQKVLKQEYRQFGVKILPDNRINFNLWAPDEQEVRLCLKQQDNSFLELPMERDKEGWFSICTELAQVGSEYMFKLANGLMVPDPVSYLQAGDVHGTSVVFDHSTYDWGNDVNWKGRPWEETVLYEIHTGTFAPEGTFGGIKNRLDYLASIGVTAIELMPVADIPGKWNWGYDGVLLFAPDTAYGSPDELKDLIKAAHEKGLMVFLDVVYNHFGPDGNYLYCYAKSNFFECKHSTPWGCAINFENKTVREFYIQNALFWLETYHFDGLRFDAVHEIKDDSPVNILEELAQRVREAIPDRHTHLVLENDDNVPKFLERKADNSAYYDAQWNDDFHHCIHILLTGEKGGYYRDYTPEYSENNPTWFLARALAEGYAYQGELSSYRN
;
A
#
# COMPACT_ATOMS: atom_id res chain seq x y z
N MET A 1 7.59 7.42 18.48
CA MET A 1 6.78 8.49 19.10
C MET A 1 6.19 9.52 18.10
N ARG A 2 6.27 9.32 16.77
CA ARG A 2 5.72 10.25 15.75
C ARG A 2 4.32 9.90 15.22
N ILE A 3 3.94 8.62 15.15
CA ILE A 3 2.59 8.16 14.76
C ILE A 3 1.48 8.82 15.63
N GLN A 4 1.79 9.16 16.88
CA GLN A 4 0.84 9.83 17.79
C GLN A 4 0.61 11.31 17.50
N LYS A 5 1.40 11.95 16.61
CA LYS A 5 1.30 13.39 16.36
C LYS A 5 0.35 13.73 15.21
N VAL A 6 0.03 12.78 14.32
CA VAL A 6 -0.83 13.02 13.14
C VAL A 6 -2.09 12.15 13.06
N LEU A 7 -2.19 11.09 13.85
CA LEU A 7 -3.53 10.67 14.26
C LEU A 7 -4.09 11.81 15.10
N LYS A 8 -4.86 12.72 14.47
CA LYS A 8 -5.81 13.57 15.20
C LYS A 8 -6.42 12.65 16.26
N GLN A 9 -6.45 13.09 17.51
CA GLN A 9 -6.99 12.35 18.67
C GLN A 9 -8.43 11.82 18.49
N GLU A 10 -9.04 12.00 17.32
CA GLU A 10 -10.41 11.66 16.95
C GLU A 10 -10.55 10.25 16.34
N TYR A 11 -9.50 9.58 15.89
CA TYR A 11 -9.62 8.28 15.21
C TYR A 11 -8.97 7.11 15.98
N ARG A 12 -9.67 5.97 15.99
CA ARG A 12 -9.18 4.75 16.66
C ARG A 12 -8.09 4.09 15.82
N GLN A 13 -7.03 3.67 16.50
CA GLN A 13 -5.92 2.95 15.88
C GLN A 13 -6.30 1.48 15.70
N PHE A 14 -6.11 0.95 14.49
CA PHE A 14 -6.25 -0.49 14.23
C PHE A 14 -5.12 -1.30 14.88
N GLY A 15 -5.39 -2.58 15.16
CA GLY A 15 -4.36 -3.55 15.52
C GLY A 15 -3.78 -3.36 16.91
N VAL A 16 -2.48 -3.59 17.00
CA VAL A 16 -1.75 -3.68 18.27
C VAL A 16 -1.08 -2.38 18.64
N LYS A 17 -1.28 -1.95 19.89
CA LYS A 17 -0.58 -0.82 20.50
C LYS A 17 0.09 -1.24 21.79
N ILE A 18 1.40 -1.03 21.85
CA ILE A 18 2.20 -1.19 23.07
C ILE A 18 2.06 0.10 23.89
N LEU A 19 1.57 -0.02 25.12
CA LEU A 19 1.36 1.10 26.03
C LEU A 19 2.64 1.41 26.84
N PRO A 20 2.79 2.64 27.38
CA PRO A 20 3.98 3.02 28.15
C PRO A 20 4.23 2.18 29.42
N ASP A 21 3.20 1.49 29.92
CA ASP A 21 3.27 0.56 31.06
C ASP A 21 3.51 -0.90 30.62
N ASN A 22 3.90 -1.12 29.36
CA ASN A 22 4.14 -2.41 28.71
C ASN A 22 2.90 -3.29 28.51
N ARG A 23 1.69 -2.80 28.82
CA ARG A 23 0.47 -3.50 28.42
C ARG A 23 0.27 -3.42 26.92
N ILE A 24 -0.33 -4.46 26.37
CA ILE A 24 -0.65 -4.55 24.95
C ILE A 24 -2.14 -4.35 24.77
N ASN A 25 -2.52 -3.34 23.98
CA ASN A 25 -3.89 -3.09 23.58
C ASN A 25 -4.12 -3.63 22.16
N PHE A 26 -5.05 -4.55 22.00
CA PHE A 26 -5.46 -5.13 20.73
C PHE A 26 -6.80 -4.51 20.30
N ASN A 27 -6.91 -4.09 19.05
CA ASN A 27 -8.14 -3.52 18.48
C ASN A 27 -8.46 -4.22 17.16
N LEU A 28 -9.68 -4.77 17.05
CA LEU A 28 -10.22 -5.31 15.81
C LEU A 28 -11.54 -4.62 15.50
N TRP A 29 -11.71 -4.13 14.27
CA TRP A 29 -13.01 -3.67 13.79
C TRP A 29 -13.74 -4.84 13.11
N ALA A 30 -14.78 -5.34 13.75
CA ALA A 30 -15.55 -6.50 13.32
C ALA A 30 -17.06 -6.24 13.47
N PRO A 31 -17.61 -5.30 12.68
CA PRO A 31 -18.98 -4.82 12.87
C PRO A 31 -20.05 -5.90 12.72
N ASP A 32 -19.77 -6.97 11.96
CA ASP A 32 -20.71 -8.06 11.72
C ASP A 32 -20.71 -9.09 12.86
N GLU A 33 -19.73 -9.02 13.77
CA GLU A 33 -19.59 -9.94 14.90
C GLU A 33 -20.28 -9.42 16.16
N GLN A 34 -20.76 -10.37 16.98
CA GLN A 34 -21.30 -10.10 18.32
C GLN A 34 -20.29 -10.37 19.43
N GLU A 35 -19.34 -11.28 19.19
CA GLU A 35 -18.29 -11.66 20.12
C GLU A 35 -17.00 -11.92 19.33
N VAL A 36 -15.88 -11.42 19.86
CA VAL A 36 -14.54 -11.74 19.40
C VAL A 36 -13.69 -12.04 20.63
N ARG A 37 -12.81 -13.04 20.50
CA ARG A 37 -11.81 -13.37 21.51
C ARG A 37 -10.41 -13.18 20.95
N LEU A 38 -9.53 -12.57 21.75
CA LEU A 38 -8.10 -12.60 21.51
C LEU A 38 -7.57 -13.97 21.91
N CYS A 39 -6.83 -14.63 21.03
CA CYS A 39 -6.23 -15.94 21.27
C CYS A 39 -4.71 -15.81 21.25
N LEU A 40 -4.08 -15.91 22.42
CA LEU A 40 -2.62 -15.84 22.57
C LEU A 40 -2.02 -17.24 22.53
N LYS A 41 -1.13 -17.50 21.59
CA LYS A 41 -0.44 -18.80 21.46
C LYS A 41 0.49 -19.02 22.66
N GLN A 42 0.39 -20.20 23.26
CA GLN A 42 1.19 -20.63 24.40
C GLN A 42 2.36 -21.50 23.94
N GLN A 43 3.33 -21.74 24.84
CA GLN A 43 4.53 -22.55 24.54
C GLN A 43 4.21 -24.01 24.18
N ASP A 44 3.09 -24.55 24.66
CA ASP A 44 2.62 -25.90 24.34
C ASP A 44 1.77 -25.95 23.05
N ASN A 45 1.74 -24.86 22.27
CA ASN A 45 0.91 -24.63 21.09
C ASN A 45 -0.61 -24.56 21.35
N SER A 46 -1.06 -24.52 22.61
CA SER A 46 -2.44 -24.17 22.94
C SER A 46 -2.69 -22.67 22.79
N PHE A 47 -3.96 -22.26 22.83
CA PHE A 47 -4.34 -20.84 22.82
C PHE A 47 -5.02 -20.46 24.14
N LEU A 48 -4.53 -19.38 24.75
CA LEU A 48 -5.23 -18.69 25.82
C LEU A 48 -6.24 -17.73 25.22
N GLU A 49 -7.53 -17.99 25.42
CA GLU A 49 -8.62 -17.18 24.89
C GLU A 49 -9.07 -16.11 25.90
N LEU A 50 -9.08 -14.84 25.48
CA LEU A 50 -9.49 -13.70 26.28
C LEU A 50 -10.65 -12.96 25.58
N PRO A 51 -11.80 -12.74 26.24
CA PRO A 51 -12.92 -12.01 25.64
C PRO A 51 -12.56 -10.55 25.40
N MET A 52 -12.92 -10.02 24.23
CA MET A 52 -12.74 -8.60 23.89
C MET A 52 -14.03 -7.81 24.14
N GLU A 53 -13.89 -6.55 24.58
CA GLU A 53 -15.02 -5.65 24.80
C GLU A 53 -15.49 -5.07 23.47
N ARG A 54 -16.77 -5.28 23.14
CA ARG A 54 -17.43 -4.72 21.94
C ARG A 54 -18.04 -3.36 22.25
N ASP A 55 -17.80 -2.37 21.40
CA ASP A 55 -18.48 -1.08 21.47
C ASP A 55 -19.67 -0.95 20.50
N LYS A 56 -20.22 0.25 20.40
CA LYS A 56 -21.39 0.56 19.55
C LYS A 56 -21.06 0.64 18.05
N GLU A 57 -19.81 0.86 17.70
CA GLU A 57 -19.34 1.05 16.32
C GLU A 57 -18.76 -0.24 15.72
N GLY A 58 -18.80 -1.35 16.48
CA GLY A 58 -18.33 -2.67 16.02
C GLY A 58 -16.85 -2.93 16.29
N TRP A 59 -16.21 -2.12 17.11
CA TRP A 59 -14.85 -2.37 17.55
C TRP A 59 -14.83 -3.31 18.75
N PHE A 60 -13.86 -4.21 18.72
CA PHE A 60 -13.50 -5.10 19.81
C PHE A 60 -12.13 -4.69 20.35
N SER A 61 -12.00 -4.57 21.66
CA SER A 61 -10.71 -4.26 22.28
C SER A 61 -10.43 -4.98 23.58
N ILE A 62 -9.15 -5.19 23.84
CA ILE A 62 -8.64 -5.70 25.11
C ILE A 62 -7.26 -5.13 25.38
N CYS A 63 -7.05 -4.68 26.62
CA CYS A 63 -5.74 -4.27 27.13
C CYS A 63 -5.28 -5.29 28.17
N THR A 64 -4.12 -5.92 27.95
CA THR A 64 -3.66 -7.05 28.75
C THR A 64 -2.16 -7.01 29.03
N GLU A 65 -1.76 -7.56 30.17
CA GLU A 65 -0.35 -7.83 30.57
C GLU A 65 0.10 -9.24 30.17
N LEU A 66 -0.81 -10.06 29.62
CA LEU A 66 -0.55 -11.46 29.28
C LEU A 66 0.16 -11.64 27.92
N ALA A 67 0.32 -10.56 27.17
CA ALA A 67 1.05 -10.52 25.90
C ALA A 67 2.26 -9.58 26.03
N GLN A 68 3.27 -9.82 25.21
CA GLN A 68 4.48 -9.00 25.11
C GLN A 68 4.95 -8.95 23.65
N VAL A 69 5.97 -8.16 23.35
CA VAL A 69 6.64 -8.20 22.04
C VAL A 69 7.11 -9.63 21.75
N GLY A 70 6.81 -10.12 20.54
CA GLY A 70 7.05 -11.50 20.11
C GLY A 70 5.93 -12.48 20.45
N SER A 71 4.89 -12.09 21.18
CA SER A 71 3.71 -12.94 21.37
C SER A 71 2.98 -13.18 20.05
N GLU A 72 2.76 -14.45 19.71
CA GLU A 72 1.91 -14.87 18.60
C GLU A 72 0.43 -14.85 19.00
N TYR A 73 -0.44 -14.32 18.14
CA TYR A 73 -1.86 -14.18 18.40
C TYR A 73 -2.73 -14.32 17.15
N MET A 74 -4.02 -14.58 17.37
CA MET A 74 -5.10 -14.55 16.40
C MET A 74 -6.37 -14.03 17.06
N PHE A 75 -7.37 -13.69 16.26
CA PHE A 75 -8.73 -13.43 16.71
C PHE A 75 -9.62 -14.64 16.44
N LYS A 76 -10.51 -14.95 17.38
CA LYS A 76 -11.53 -15.99 17.23
C LYS A 76 -12.90 -15.35 17.14
N LEU A 77 -13.59 -15.60 16.04
CA LEU A 77 -14.95 -15.10 15.75
C LEU A 77 -16.01 -15.94 16.48
N ALA A 78 -17.26 -15.46 16.49
CA ALA A 78 -18.36 -16.13 17.20
C ALA A 78 -18.64 -17.56 16.67
N ASN A 79 -18.37 -17.81 15.39
CA ASN A 79 -18.51 -19.14 14.76
C ASN A 79 -17.32 -20.08 15.06
N GLY A 80 -16.32 -19.63 15.81
CA GLY A 80 -15.11 -20.39 16.15
C GLY A 80 -13.98 -20.32 15.13
N LEU A 81 -14.15 -19.61 14.01
CA LEU A 81 -13.09 -19.37 13.04
C LEU A 81 -11.96 -18.54 13.68
N MET A 82 -10.73 -19.00 13.50
CA MET A 82 -9.52 -18.28 13.87
C MET A 82 -9.03 -17.49 12.67
N VAL A 83 -8.75 -16.21 12.86
CA VAL A 83 -8.29 -15.30 11.81
C VAL A 83 -7.05 -14.51 12.27
N PRO A 84 -6.09 -14.24 11.38
CA PRO A 84 -5.01 -13.31 11.66
C PRO A 84 -5.54 -11.88 11.84
N ASP A 85 -4.70 -11.01 12.36
CA ASP A 85 -4.96 -9.57 12.39
C ASP A 85 -4.87 -8.99 10.95
N PRO A 86 -5.92 -8.34 10.42
CA PRO A 86 -5.87 -7.70 9.10
C PRO A 86 -4.85 -6.55 9.02
N VAL A 87 -4.41 -6.03 10.17
CA VAL A 87 -3.37 -5.01 10.28
C VAL A 87 -2.12 -5.54 10.98
N SER A 88 -1.85 -6.84 10.83
CA SER A 88 -0.61 -7.46 11.31
C SER A 88 0.62 -6.69 10.81
N TYR A 89 1.63 -6.59 11.66
CA TYR A 89 2.94 -6.04 11.29
C TYR A 89 3.95 -7.14 10.92
N LEU A 90 3.66 -8.39 11.29
CA LEU A 90 4.51 -9.56 11.08
C LEU A 90 3.69 -10.84 11.25
N GLN A 91 3.75 -11.76 10.29
CA GLN A 91 3.20 -13.11 10.42
C GLN A 91 4.24 -14.11 10.92
N ALA A 92 3.81 -15.03 11.77
CA ALA A 92 4.53 -16.26 12.05
C ALA A 92 4.02 -17.35 11.12
N GLY A 93 4.66 -17.45 9.95
CA GLY A 93 4.22 -18.28 8.83
C GLY A 93 3.72 -17.43 7.68
N ASP A 94 2.74 -17.95 6.96
CA ASP A 94 2.10 -17.30 5.81
C ASP A 94 0.83 -16.54 6.26
N VAL A 95 0.06 -15.99 5.32
CA VAL A 95 -1.12 -15.13 5.55
C VAL A 95 -2.23 -15.75 6.41
N HIS A 96 -2.26 -17.07 6.60
CA HIS A 96 -3.20 -17.77 7.49
C HIS A 96 -2.64 -18.06 8.88
N GLY A 97 -1.38 -17.72 9.11
CA GLY A 97 -0.65 -17.93 10.35
C GLY A 97 -1.11 -17.02 11.48
N THR A 98 -0.39 -17.10 12.60
CA THR A 98 -0.59 -16.17 13.71
C THR A 98 0.15 -14.88 13.46
N SER A 99 -0.52 -13.75 13.70
CA SER A 99 0.12 -12.45 13.79
C SER A 99 1.07 -12.39 14.99
N VAL A 100 2.11 -11.56 14.92
CA VAL A 100 3.10 -11.38 15.99
C VAL A 100 3.02 -9.95 16.51
N VAL A 101 3.01 -9.78 17.83
CA VAL A 101 3.16 -8.46 18.46
C VAL A 101 4.56 -7.94 18.14
N PHE A 102 4.66 -6.95 17.25
CA PHE A 102 5.92 -6.39 16.79
C PHE A 102 6.04 -4.90 17.16
N ASP A 103 7.23 -4.48 17.63
CA ASP A 103 7.49 -3.10 18.02
C ASP A 103 8.44 -2.40 17.05
N HIS A 104 7.87 -1.65 16.12
CA HIS A 104 8.65 -0.85 15.16
C HIS A 104 9.55 0.20 15.83
N SER A 105 9.24 0.63 17.06
CA SER A 105 9.98 1.69 17.75
C SER A 105 11.35 1.25 18.28
N THR A 106 11.61 -0.06 18.29
CA THR A 106 12.90 -0.63 18.72
C THR A 106 13.99 -0.55 17.64
N TYR A 107 13.62 -0.30 16.38
CA TYR A 107 14.59 -0.19 15.29
C TYR A 107 15.35 1.15 15.31
N ASP A 108 16.68 1.09 15.21
CA ASP A 108 17.55 2.27 15.21
C ASP A 108 17.82 2.80 13.79
N TRP A 109 17.06 3.82 13.41
CA TRP A 109 17.23 4.57 12.17
C TRP A 109 18.56 5.34 12.09
N GLY A 110 19.26 5.56 13.20
CA GLY A 110 20.53 6.29 13.21
C GLY A 110 20.42 7.67 12.55
N ASN A 111 21.31 7.96 11.59
CA ASN A 111 21.32 9.26 10.89
C ASN A 111 20.18 9.44 9.88
N ASP A 112 19.48 8.37 9.53
CA ASP A 112 18.38 8.39 8.57
C ASP A 112 17.22 9.27 9.01
N VAL A 113 17.06 9.50 10.32
CA VAL A 113 16.07 10.44 10.87
C VAL A 113 16.21 11.87 10.33
N ASN A 114 17.38 12.20 9.74
CA ASN A 114 17.68 13.49 9.12
C ASN A 114 17.48 13.48 7.60
N TRP A 115 17.23 12.32 6.97
CA TRP A 115 16.92 12.22 5.55
C TRP A 115 15.65 13.02 5.23
N LYS A 116 15.68 13.75 4.11
CA LYS A 116 14.61 14.65 3.68
C LYS A 116 14.01 14.27 2.34
N GLY A 117 14.41 13.15 1.74
CA GLY A 117 14.12 12.83 0.35
C GLY A 117 14.82 13.80 -0.61
N ARG A 118 14.47 13.69 -1.90
CA ARG A 118 14.95 14.58 -2.97
C ARG A 118 13.76 15.25 -3.66
N PRO A 119 13.96 16.41 -4.31
CA PRO A 119 12.93 17.02 -5.14
C PRO A 119 12.43 16.07 -6.24
N TRP A 120 11.16 16.20 -6.61
CA TRP A 120 10.53 15.31 -7.60
C TRP A 120 11.21 15.38 -8.97
N GLU A 121 11.73 16.55 -9.36
CA GLU A 121 12.38 16.80 -10.64
C GLU A 121 13.71 16.04 -10.80
N GLU A 122 14.25 15.49 -9.71
CA GLU A 122 15.46 14.67 -9.73
C GLU A 122 15.14 13.17 -9.89
N THR A 123 13.87 12.78 -9.97
CA THR A 123 13.43 11.38 -9.95
C THR A 123 13.77 10.65 -11.26
N VAL A 124 14.51 9.55 -11.13
CA VAL A 124 14.76 8.53 -12.15
C VAL A 124 14.47 7.19 -11.47
N LEU A 125 13.28 6.65 -11.72
CA LEU A 125 12.77 5.43 -11.09
C LEU A 125 13.40 4.18 -11.69
N TYR A 126 13.67 3.20 -10.83
CA TYR A 126 13.99 1.83 -11.19
C TYR A 126 13.03 0.90 -10.46
N GLU A 127 12.11 0.29 -11.20
CA GLU A 127 11.13 -0.66 -10.66
C GLU A 127 11.80 -2.01 -10.34
N ILE A 128 11.52 -2.54 -9.15
CA ILE A 128 12.14 -3.74 -8.60
C ILE A 128 11.07 -4.70 -8.07
N HIS A 129 11.04 -5.89 -8.66
CA HIS A 129 10.39 -7.05 -8.05
C HIS A 129 11.35 -7.75 -7.07
N THR A 130 11.04 -7.72 -5.78
CA THR A 130 11.93 -8.23 -4.72
C THR A 130 12.33 -9.69 -4.93
N GLY A 131 11.37 -10.55 -5.27
CA GLY A 131 11.60 -11.99 -5.43
C GLY A 131 12.45 -12.41 -6.63
N THR A 132 12.73 -11.51 -7.60
CA THR A 132 13.44 -11.86 -8.85
C THR A 132 14.64 -10.99 -9.15
N PHE A 133 14.77 -9.83 -8.50
CA PHE A 133 15.86 -8.88 -8.78
C PHE A 133 17.25 -9.41 -8.43
N ALA A 134 17.36 -10.12 -7.31
CA ALA A 134 18.59 -10.77 -6.87
C ALA A 134 18.36 -12.28 -6.69
N PRO A 135 19.39 -13.14 -6.84
CA PRO A 135 19.25 -14.58 -6.67
C PRO A 135 18.65 -15.01 -5.34
N GLU A 136 18.87 -14.23 -4.29
CA GLU A 136 18.32 -14.44 -2.95
C GLU A 136 16.81 -14.20 -2.90
N GLY A 137 16.28 -13.29 -3.73
CA GLY A 137 14.86 -12.92 -3.74
C GLY A 137 14.41 -12.17 -2.47
N THR A 138 15.30 -11.40 -1.83
CA THR A 138 15.06 -10.75 -0.53
C THR A 138 15.41 -9.28 -0.52
N PHE A 139 14.95 -8.55 0.51
CA PHE A 139 15.36 -7.16 0.77
C PHE A 139 16.88 -7.03 0.92
N GLY A 140 17.52 -8.01 1.57
CA GLY A 140 18.98 -8.08 1.68
C GLY A 140 19.68 -8.23 0.32
N GLY A 141 19.09 -9.00 -0.60
CA GLY A 141 19.56 -9.12 -1.99
C GLY A 141 19.54 -7.79 -2.73
N ILE A 142 18.46 -7.00 -2.60
CA ILE A 142 18.38 -5.65 -3.15
C ILE A 142 19.42 -4.73 -2.51
N LYS A 143 19.54 -4.77 -1.17
CA LYS A 143 20.47 -3.94 -0.39
C LYS A 143 21.91 -4.06 -0.91
N ASN A 144 22.32 -5.28 -1.28
CA ASN A 144 23.65 -5.57 -1.82
C ASN A 144 23.91 -5.00 -3.23
N ARG A 145 22.89 -4.49 -3.92
CA ARG A 145 22.99 -3.92 -5.28
C ARG A 145 22.80 -2.41 -5.33
N LEU A 146 22.55 -1.75 -4.20
CA LEU A 146 22.30 -0.30 -4.18
C LEU A 146 23.48 0.52 -4.73
N ASP A 147 24.74 0.08 -4.52
CA ASP A 147 25.91 0.74 -5.11
C ASP A 147 25.88 0.71 -6.65
N TYR A 148 25.43 -0.40 -7.22
CA TYR A 148 25.26 -0.51 -8.66
C TYR A 148 24.15 0.43 -9.15
N LEU A 149 22.98 0.42 -8.48
CA LEU A 149 21.84 1.27 -8.86
C LEU A 149 22.23 2.76 -8.82
N ALA A 150 22.90 3.21 -7.76
CA ALA A 150 23.42 4.57 -7.69
C ALA A 150 24.44 4.87 -8.81
N SER A 151 25.31 3.91 -9.16
CA SER A 151 26.33 4.10 -10.19
C SER A 151 25.80 4.29 -11.61
N ILE A 152 24.61 3.74 -11.91
CA ILE A 152 23.96 3.89 -13.23
C ILE A 152 23.07 5.15 -13.31
N GLY A 153 23.02 5.95 -12.24
CA GLY A 153 22.30 7.23 -12.20
C GLY A 153 20.84 7.14 -11.78
N VAL A 154 20.37 5.98 -11.30
CA VAL A 154 19.07 5.87 -10.63
C VAL A 154 19.08 6.77 -9.40
N THR A 155 17.97 7.45 -9.15
CA THR A 155 17.79 8.31 -7.97
C THR A 155 16.67 7.85 -7.07
N ALA A 156 15.82 6.94 -7.55
CA ALA A 156 14.73 6.33 -6.80
C ALA A 156 14.55 4.87 -7.21
N ILE A 157 14.39 3.97 -6.23
CA ILE A 157 13.90 2.62 -6.49
C ILE A 157 12.40 2.56 -6.19
N GLU A 158 11.64 1.85 -7.01
CA GLU A 158 10.22 1.57 -6.77
C GLU A 158 10.07 0.07 -6.51
N LEU A 159 9.75 -0.31 -5.28
CA LEU A 159 9.44 -1.69 -4.97
C LEU A 159 8.03 -2.00 -5.46
N MET A 160 7.88 -3.06 -6.25
CA MET A 160 6.58 -3.71 -6.44
C MET A 160 5.97 -4.10 -5.09
N PRO A 161 4.64 -4.37 -5.00
CA PRO A 161 3.98 -4.46 -3.71
C PRO A 161 4.61 -5.52 -2.80
N VAL A 162 4.84 -5.12 -1.54
CA VAL A 162 5.47 -5.97 -0.52
C VAL A 162 4.50 -6.45 0.55
N ALA A 163 3.23 -6.06 0.47
CA ALA A 163 2.20 -6.55 1.40
C ALA A 163 2.16 -8.08 1.41
N ASP A 164 1.90 -8.69 2.57
CA ASP A 164 1.91 -10.15 2.72
C ASP A 164 0.86 -10.81 1.82
N ILE A 165 1.28 -11.88 1.15
CA ILE A 165 0.57 -12.58 0.08
C ILE A 165 0.69 -14.09 0.28
N PRO A 166 -0.35 -14.85 -0.09
CA PRO A 166 -0.33 -16.30 0.06
C PRO A 166 0.76 -16.95 -0.81
N GLY A 167 1.58 -17.79 -0.18
CA GLY A 167 2.62 -18.57 -0.85
C GLY A 167 3.95 -17.82 -0.96
N LYS A 168 4.80 -18.29 -1.88
CA LYS A 168 6.19 -17.82 -1.98
C LYS A 168 6.48 -16.91 -3.17
N TRP A 169 5.72 -17.05 -4.25
CA TRP A 169 6.02 -16.40 -5.53
C TRP A 169 4.77 -15.75 -6.06
N ASN A 170 4.79 -14.42 -6.09
CA ASN A 170 3.72 -13.60 -6.59
C ASN A 170 4.31 -12.21 -6.90
N TRP A 171 3.71 -11.47 -7.82
CA TRP A 171 4.15 -10.11 -8.15
C TRP A 171 3.87 -9.09 -7.04
N GLY A 172 2.96 -9.38 -6.12
CA GLY A 172 2.58 -8.55 -4.99
C GLY A 172 1.12 -8.07 -5.04
N TYR A 173 0.46 -8.16 -6.20
CA TYR A 173 -0.89 -7.61 -6.40
C TYR A 173 -2.01 -8.40 -5.69
N ASP A 174 -1.73 -9.65 -5.27
CA ASP A 174 -2.67 -10.45 -4.47
C ASP A 174 -2.55 -10.16 -2.95
N GLY A 175 -2.07 -8.97 -2.56
CA GLY A 175 -1.89 -8.53 -1.17
C GLY A 175 -3.13 -8.71 -0.29
N VAL A 176 -2.97 -9.30 0.90
CA VAL A 176 -4.09 -9.46 1.86
C VAL A 176 -3.83 -8.89 3.25
N LEU A 177 -2.57 -8.78 3.69
CA LEU A 177 -2.20 -8.13 4.96
C LEU A 177 -1.38 -6.87 4.68
N LEU A 178 -2.07 -5.77 4.37
CA LEU A 178 -1.46 -4.55 3.82
C LEU A 178 -0.43 -3.86 4.75
N PHE A 179 -0.38 -4.23 6.03
CA PHE A 179 0.53 -3.66 7.03
C PHE A 179 1.75 -4.55 7.33
N ALA A 180 1.79 -5.77 6.79
CA ALA A 180 2.90 -6.70 6.97
C ALA A 180 3.70 -6.80 5.66
N PRO A 181 5.03 -6.61 5.68
CA PRO A 181 5.85 -7.02 4.56
C PRO A 181 5.86 -8.55 4.46
N ASP A 182 5.82 -9.08 3.24
CA ASP A 182 5.86 -10.51 2.95
C ASP A 182 7.10 -11.17 3.56
N THR A 183 6.86 -12.20 4.37
CA THR A 183 7.90 -12.94 5.09
C THR A 183 8.88 -13.68 4.15
N ALA A 184 8.48 -13.96 2.91
CA ALA A 184 9.34 -14.53 1.86
C ALA A 184 10.45 -13.57 1.42
N TYR A 185 10.23 -12.25 1.53
CA TYR A 185 11.22 -11.22 1.18
C TYR A 185 12.14 -10.85 2.34
N GLY A 186 11.69 -11.03 3.57
CA GLY A 186 12.46 -10.79 4.79
C GLY A 186 11.60 -10.23 5.92
N SER A 187 12.24 -9.97 7.06
CA SER A 187 11.59 -9.37 8.23
C SER A 187 11.31 -7.87 8.03
N PRO A 188 10.39 -7.29 8.84
CA PRO A 188 10.18 -5.84 8.90
C PRO A 188 11.45 -5.02 9.07
N ASP A 189 12.40 -5.49 9.89
CA ASP A 189 13.66 -4.78 10.11
C ASP A 189 14.63 -4.92 8.92
N GLU A 190 14.59 -6.02 8.17
CA GLU A 190 15.36 -6.15 6.92
C GLU A 190 14.87 -5.20 5.82
N LEU A 191 13.56 -4.92 5.76
CA LEU A 191 13.02 -3.88 4.89
C LEU A 191 13.50 -2.48 5.31
N LYS A 192 13.46 -2.16 6.60
CA LYS A 192 14.01 -0.88 7.11
C LYS A 192 15.51 -0.75 6.84
N ASP A 193 16.25 -1.85 6.95
CA ASP A 193 17.68 -1.93 6.63
C ASP A 193 17.95 -1.58 5.16
N LEU A 194 17.14 -2.09 4.24
CA LEU A 194 17.20 -1.76 2.82
C LEU A 194 16.97 -0.27 2.60
N ILE A 195 15.89 0.28 3.17
CA ILE A 195 15.51 1.68 3.00
C ILE A 195 16.59 2.61 3.56
N LYS A 196 17.04 2.36 4.80
CA LYS A 196 18.13 3.09 5.43
C LYS A 196 19.41 3.08 4.57
N ALA A 197 19.78 1.92 4.04
CA ALA A 197 20.97 1.80 3.19
C ALA A 197 20.81 2.51 1.83
N ALA A 198 19.59 2.59 1.29
CA ALA A 198 19.29 3.35 0.08
C ALA A 198 19.44 4.86 0.33
N HIS A 199 18.89 5.37 1.43
CA HIS A 199 19.01 6.77 1.83
C HIS A 199 20.47 7.18 2.10
N GLU A 200 21.27 6.32 2.74
CA GLU A 200 22.72 6.54 2.92
C GLU A 200 23.47 6.72 1.60
N LYS A 201 22.93 6.21 0.49
CA LYS A 201 23.46 6.33 -0.87
C LYS A 201 22.75 7.41 -1.70
N GLY A 202 21.86 8.18 -1.10
CA GLY A 202 21.11 9.25 -1.78
C GLY A 202 20.05 8.74 -2.76
N LEU A 203 19.58 7.51 -2.59
CA LEU A 203 18.49 6.90 -3.34
C LEU A 203 17.19 7.06 -2.56
N MET A 204 16.15 7.54 -3.23
CA MET A 204 14.79 7.49 -2.69
C MET A 204 14.21 6.07 -2.79
N VAL A 205 13.28 5.71 -1.92
CA VAL A 205 12.56 4.43 -1.99
C VAL A 205 11.06 4.66 -2.07
N PHE A 206 10.44 4.12 -3.11
CA PHE A 206 9.00 4.14 -3.34
C PHE A 206 8.43 2.74 -3.10
N LEU A 207 7.16 2.68 -2.69
CA LEU A 207 6.40 1.45 -2.57
C LEU A 207 5.15 1.50 -3.45
N ASP A 208 4.97 0.48 -4.28
CA ASP A 208 3.71 0.21 -4.96
C ASP A 208 2.67 -0.33 -3.96
N VAL A 209 1.51 0.33 -3.87
CA VAL A 209 0.42 0.00 -2.94
C VAL A 209 -0.88 -0.27 -3.69
N VAL A 210 -1.55 -1.33 -3.27
CA VAL A 210 -2.79 -1.82 -3.90
C VAL A 210 -3.98 -1.51 -3.00
N TYR A 211 -4.70 -0.44 -3.34
CA TYR A 211 -5.87 0.04 -2.58
C TYR A 211 -7.20 -0.14 -3.32
N ASN A 212 -7.18 -0.74 -4.51
CA ASN A 212 -8.37 -0.97 -5.32
C ASN A 212 -9.00 -2.36 -5.09
N HIS A 213 -8.25 -3.33 -4.55
CA HIS A 213 -8.74 -4.67 -4.20
C HIS A 213 -7.86 -5.34 -3.13
N PHE A 214 -8.22 -6.58 -2.76
CA PHE A 214 -7.40 -7.51 -2.01
C PHE A 214 -7.24 -8.80 -2.82
N GLY A 215 -6.16 -9.53 -2.58
CA GLY A 215 -5.98 -10.86 -3.17
C GLY A 215 -7.07 -11.87 -2.79
N PRO A 216 -7.19 -12.97 -3.56
CA PRO A 216 -8.28 -13.92 -3.46
C PRO A 216 -8.17 -14.88 -2.26
N ASP A 217 -7.01 -14.97 -1.60
CA ASP A 217 -6.76 -15.92 -0.52
C ASP A 217 -6.05 -15.25 0.67
N GLY A 218 -6.60 -15.45 1.88
CA GLY A 218 -6.11 -14.85 3.13
C GLY A 218 -6.79 -13.52 3.56
N ASN A 219 -7.69 -12.95 2.76
CA ASN A 219 -8.47 -11.78 3.17
C ASN A 219 -9.68 -12.15 4.05
N TYR A 220 -9.48 -12.16 5.37
CA TYR A 220 -10.53 -12.49 6.34
C TYR A 220 -11.51 -11.35 6.65
N LEU A 221 -11.34 -10.13 6.11
CA LEU A 221 -12.31 -9.04 6.30
C LEU A 221 -13.72 -9.44 5.83
N TYR A 222 -13.82 -10.31 4.82
CA TYR A 222 -15.08 -10.88 4.36
C TYR A 222 -15.80 -11.75 5.40
N CYS A 223 -15.13 -12.18 6.47
CA CYS A 223 -15.72 -13.01 7.51
C CYS A 223 -16.45 -12.18 8.58
N TYR A 224 -15.95 -10.98 8.91
CA TYR A 224 -16.39 -10.23 10.08
C TYR A 224 -16.67 -8.73 9.84
N ALA A 225 -16.36 -8.21 8.65
CA ALA A 225 -16.59 -6.82 8.27
C ALA A 225 -17.25 -6.68 6.90
N LYS A 226 -17.75 -7.77 6.31
CA LYS A 226 -18.26 -7.79 4.93
C LYS A 226 -19.30 -6.72 4.66
N SER A 227 -20.26 -6.53 5.56
CA SER A 227 -21.39 -5.62 5.32
C SER A 227 -21.00 -4.13 5.33
N ASN A 228 -19.80 -3.81 5.83
CA ASN A 228 -19.32 -2.44 5.97
C ASN A 228 -18.05 -2.16 5.16
N PHE A 229 -17.16 -3.14 5.00
CA PHE A 229 -15.86 -2.99 4.34
C PHE A 229 -15.97 -3.07 2.81
N PHE A 230 -16.91 -3.86 2.31
CA PHE A 230 -17.11 -4.06 0.87
C PHE A 230 -18.50 -3.59 0.47
N GLU A 231 -18.62 -3.12 -0.77
CA GLU A 231 -19.90 -2.85 -1.39
C GLU A 231 -20.04 -3.59 -2.72
N CYS A 232 -21.29 -3.92 -3.05
CA CYS A 232 -21.62 -4.57 -4.33
C CYS A 232 -22.28 -3.61 -5.31
N LYS A 233 -22.31 -2.29 -5.03
CA LYS A 233 -22.79 -1.30 -6.01
C LYS A 233 -21.84 -1.24 -7.21
N HIS A 234 -20.56 -1.35 -6.93
CA HIS A 234 -19.48 -1.40 -7.89
C HIS A 234 -18.87 -2.80 -7.93
N SER A 235 -18.52 -3.28 -9.12
CA SER A 235 -17.70 -4.47 -9.32
C SER A 235 -16.38 -4.03 -9.89
N THR A 236 -15.29 -4.54 -9.34
CA THR A 236 -13.97 -4.46 -9.97
C THR A 236 -13.74 -5.76 -10.75
N PRO A 237 -12.73 -5.82 -11.63
CA PRO A 237 -12.29 -7.08 -12.25
C PRO A 237 -11.92 -8.18 -11.26
N TRP A 238 -11.63 -7.82 -9.99
CA TRP A 238 -11.14 -8.72 -8.94
C TRP A 238 -12.15 -9.04 -7.84
N GLY A 239 -13.34 -8.43 -7.84
CA GLY A 239 -14.39 -8.74 -6.86
C GLY A 239 -15.33 -7.59 -6.50
N CYS A 240 -15.94 -7.68 -5.31
CA CYS A 240 -16.71 -6.57 -4.75
C CYS A 240 -15.77 -5.40 -4.43
N ALA A 241 -16.17 -4.18 -4.78
CA ALA A 241 -15.38 -3.01 -4.50
C ALA A 241 -15.26 -2.75 -2.99
N ILE A 242 -14.22 -2.02 -2.61
CA ILE A 242 -14.01 -1.52 -1.26
C ILE A 242 -14.98 -0.35 -1.01
N ASN A 243 -15.63 -0.34 0.15
CA ASN A 243 -16.61 0.68 0.51
C ASN A 243 -15.94 1.95 1.08
N PHE A 244 -15.46 2.82 0.20
CA PHE A 244 -14.84 4.09 0.60
C PHE A 244 -15.83 5.15 1.11
N GLU A 245 -17.14 4.92 1.04
CA GLU A 245 -18.14 5.75 1.74
C GLU A 245 -18.10 5.52 3.26
N ASN A 246 -17.55 4.39 3.72
CA ASN A 246 -17.42 4.07 5.13
C ASN A 246 -16.14 4.70 5.72
N LYS A 247 -16.31 5.59 6.70
CA LYS A 247 -15.20 6.31 7.35
C LYS A 247 -14.13 5.39 7.96
N THR A 248 -14.52 4.26 8.54
CA THR A 248 -13.56 3.32 9.14
C THR A 248 -12.70 2.65 8.07
N VAL A 249 -13.28 2.35 6.90
CA VAL A 249 -12.57 1.81 5.73
C VAL A 249 -11.60 2.85 5.18
N ARG A 250 -12.03 4.12 5.05
CA ARG A 250 -11.13 5.21 4.64
C ARG A 250 -9.93 5.33 5.57
N GLU A 251 -10.17 5.32 6.89
CA GLU A 251 -9.10 5.38 7.88
C GLU A 251 -8.17 4.16 7.82
N PHE A 252 -8.66 2.97 7.48
CA PHE A 252 -7.79 1.80 7.28
C PHE A 252 -6.72 2.08 6.21
N TYR A 253 -7.11 2.60 5.04
CA TYR A 253 -6.18 2.89 3.94
C TYR A 253 -5.32 4.13 4.18
N ILE A 254 -5.88 5.18 4.77
CA ILE A 254 -5.10 6.39 5.12
C ILE A 254 -4.04 6.04 6.18
N GLN A 255 -4.39 5.25 7.20
CA GLN A 255 -3.43 4.77 8.19
C GLN A 255 -2.40 3.83 7.57
N ASN A 256 -2.75 3.03 6.56
CA ASN A 256 -1.78 2.20 5.84
C ASN A 256 -0.75 3.04 5.08
N ALA A 257 -1.19 4.04 4.32
CA ALA A 257 -0.30 4.95 3.60
C ALA A 257 0.65 5.69 4.56
N LEU A 258 0.11 6.23 5.65
CA LEU A 258 0.90 6.88 6.69
C LEU A 258 1.84 5.90 7.40
N PHE A 259 1.42 4.66 7.63
CA PHE A 259 2.25 3.63 8.25
C PHE A 259 3.51 3.36 7.42
N TRP A 260 3.38 3.14 6.11
CA TRP A 260 4.53 2.93 5.23
C TRP A 260 5.46 4.14 5.20
N LEU A 261 4.91 5.35 5.08
CA LEU A 261 5.70 6.58 4.98
C LEU A 261 6.35 7.00 6.31
N GLU A 262 5.67 6.86 7.45
CA GLU A 262 6.19 7.30 8.76
C GLU A 262 6.99 6.22 9.48
N THR A 263 6.63 4.94 9.33
CA THR A 263 7.23 3.84 10.10
C THR A 263 8.41 3.21 9.38
N TYR A 264 8.31 3.06 8.06
CA TYR A 264 9.36 2.51 7.21
C TYR A 264 10.17 3.57 6.47
N HIS A 265 9.81 4.85 6.60
CA HIS A 265 10.51 5.98 5.96
C HIS A 265 10.53 5.94 4.43
N PHE A 266 9.59 5.26 3.76
CA PHE A 266 9.46 5.36 2.30
C PHE A 266 9.34 6.84 1.86
N ASP A 267 10.00 7.19 0.75
CA ASP A 267 9.96 8.51 0.13
C ASP A 267 8.73 8.74 -0.72
N GLY A 268 8.05 7.68 -1.14
CA GLY A 268 6.83 7.80 -1.93
C GLY A 268 6.01 6.54 -2.03
N LEU A 269 4.79 6.70 -2.54
CA LEU A 269 3.86 5.61 -2.82
C LEU A 269 3.40 5.72 -4.27
N ARG A 270 3.44 4.59 -5.00
CA ARG A 270 2.78 4.42 -6.29
C ARG A 270 1.47 3.70 -6.05
N PHE A 271 0.35 4.25 -6.52
CA PHE A 271 -0.98 3.71 -6.27
C PHE A 271 -1.46 2.94 -7.48
N ASP A 272 -1.67 1.64 -7.29
CA ASP A 272 -2.15 0.71 -8.29
C ASP A 272 -3.59 0.99 -8.72
N ALA A 273 -3.81 0.93 -10.03
CA ALA A 273 -5.10 0.98 -10.73
C ALA A 273 -6.12 1.91 -10.07
N VAL A 274 -5.80 3.19 -9.90
CA VAL A 274 -6.67 4.12 -9.15
C VAL A 274 -8.01 4.40 -9.85
N HIS A 275 -8.10 4.13 -11.15
CA HIS A 275 -9.35 4.14 -11.91
C HIS A 275 -10.35 3.10 -11.38
N GLU A 276 -9.88 2.03 -10.70
CA GLU A 276 -10.73 1.03 -10.05
C GLU A 276 -11.09 1.37 -8.59
N ILE A 277 -10.56 2.48 -8.05
CA ILE A 277 -10.96 3.00 -6.73
C ILE A 277 -12.27 3.79 -6.90
N LYS A 278 -13.39 3.10 -6.69
CA LYS A 278 -14.74 3.69 -6.78
C LYS A 278 -15.12 4.35 -5.46
N ASP A 279 -15.40 5.66 -5.50
CA ASP A 279 -15.81 6.43 -4.34
C ASP A 279 -16.73 7.58 -4.74
N ASP A 280 -18.02 7.44 -4.41
CA ASP A 280 -19.08 8.43 -4.66
C ASP A 280 -19.18 9.49 -3.53
N SER A 281 -18.27 9.45 -2.56
CA SER A 281 -18.24 10.43 -1.47
C SER A 281 -18.02 11.85 -2.02
N PRO A 282 -18.56 12.90 -1.36
CA PRO A 282 -18.34 14.29 -1.78
C PRO A 282 -16.86 14.69 -1.85
N VAL A 283 -16.01 14.06 -1.04
CA VAL A 283 -14.55 14.14 -1.12
C VAL A 283 -14.04 12.76 -1.45
N ASN A 284 -13.44 12.61 -2.64
CA ASN A 284 -12.88 11.34 -3.07
C ASN A 284 -11.72 10.90 -2.14
N ILE A 285 -11.60 9.60 -1.87
CA ILE A 285 -10.58 9.01 -0.99
C ILE A 285 -9.17 9.38 -1.42
N LEU A 286 -8.89 9.48 -2.71
CA LEU A 286 -7.56 9.86 -3.20
C LEU A 286 -7.21 11.30 -2.82
N GLU A 287 -8.20 12.21 -2.82
CA GLU A 287 -8.01 13.60 -2.39
C GLU A 287 -7.78 13.68 -0.88
N GLU A 288 -8.60 12.98 -0.08
CA GLU A 288 -8.46 12.95 1.38
C GLU A 288 -7.13 12.31 1.81
N LEU A 289 -6.77 11.17 1.22
CA LEU A 289 -5.53 10.47 1.51
C LEU A 289 -4.32 11.35 1.22
N ALA A 290 -4.25 11.94 0.03
CA ALA A 290 -3.17 12.84 -0.33
C ALA A 290 -3.08 14.01 0.66
N GLN A 291 -4.21 14.67 0.97
CA GLN A 291 -4.23 15.76 1.95
C GLN A 291 -3.69 15.31 3.31
N ARG A 292 -4.13 14.17 3.81
CA ARG A 292 -3.71 13.62 5.11
C ARG A 292 -2.22 13.28 5.14
N VAL A 293 -1.67 12.76 4.05
CA VAL A 293 -0.22 12.53 3.91
C VAL A 293 0.56 13.85 3.94
N ARG A 294 0.13 14.87 3.19
CA ARG A 294 0.79 16.19 3.18
C ARG A 294 0.74 16.88 4.54
N GLU A 295 -0.39 16.78 5.25
CA GLU A 295 -0.54 17.30 6.61
C GLU A 295 0.35 16.57 7.62
N ALA A 296 0.58 15.26 7.43
CA ALA A 296 1.36 14.44 8.33
C ALA A 296 2.86 14.60 8.21
N ILE A 297 3.34 14.77 6.98
CA ILE A 297 4.77 14.74 6.68
C ILE A 297 5.17 16.04 5.97
N PRO A 298 5.06 17.20 6.63
CA PRO A 298 5.41 18.49 6.01
C PRO A 298 6.92 18.72 5.93
N ASP A 299 7.71 17.99 6.74
CA ASP A 299 9.11 18.29 7.01
C ASP A 299 10.10 17.55 6.09
N ARG A 300 9.62 16.76 5.11
CA ARG A 300 10.44 16.07 4.09
C ARG A 300 9.66 15.88 2.79
N HIS A 301 10.37 15.63 1.70
CA HIS A 301 9.75 15.20 0.45
C HIS A 301 9.04 13.86 0.66
N THR A 302 7.81 13.79 0.15
CA THR A 302 6.99 12.58 0.09
C THR A 302 6.31 12.62 -1.27
N HIS A 303 6.46 11.59 -2.09
CA HIS A 303 6.01 11.61 -3.48
C HIS A 303 4.86 10.63 -3.70
N LEU A 304 3.75 11.07 -4.27
CA LEU A 304 2.57 10.24 -4.54
C LEU A 304 2.37 10.13 -6.04
N VAL A 305 2.39 8.91 -6.57
CA VAL A 305 2.34 8.61 -8.02
C VAL A 305 1.14 7.72 -8.33
N LEU A 306 0.40 8.02 -9.38
CA LEU A 306 -0.80 7.25 -9.76
C LEU A 306 -0.53 6.31 -10.92
N GLU A 307 -1.11 5.12 -10.91
CA GLU A 307 -1.45 4.37 -12.13
C GLU A 307 -2.94 4.59 -12.43
N ASN A 308 -3.25 5.22 -13.56
CA ASN A 308 -4.61 5.62 -13.89
C ASN A 308 -4.85 5.58 -15.40
N ASP A 309 -5.73 4.67 -15.83
CA ASP A 309 -6.03 4.45 -17.25
C ASP A 309 -7.01 5.51 -17.81
N ASP A 310 -7.67 6.30 -16.96
CA ASP A 310 -8.69 7.27 -17.38
C ASP A 310 -8.12 8.57 -17.98
N ASN A 311 -6.79 8.78 -17.94
CA ASN A 311 -6.12 10.02 -18.37
C ASN A 311 -6.72 11.31 -17.75
N VAL A 312 -7.21 11.23 -16.51
CA VAL A 312 -7.82 12.37 -15.82
C VAL A 312 -6.76 13.22 -15.12
N PRO A 313 -6.60 14.51 -15.45
CA PRO A 313 -5.56 15.36 -14.86
C PRO A 313 -5.91 15.91 -13.47
N LYS A 314 -7.17 15.76 -13.02
CA LYS A 314 -7.70 16.41 -11.80
C LYS A 314 -6.82 16.20 -10.56
N PHE A 315 -6.22 15.01 -10.40
CA PHE A 315 -5.37 14.69 -9.24
C PHE A 315 -3.97 15.31 -9.30
N LEU A 316 -3.55 15.74 -10.48
CA LEU A 316 -2.23 16.35 -10.76
C LEU A 316 -2.29 17.89 -10.79
N GLU A 317 -3.49 18.47 -10.75
CA GLU A 317 -3.67 19.92 -10.80
C GLU A 317 -2.92 20.62 -9.66
N ARG A 318 -2.02 21.54 -10.04
CA ARG A 318 -1.27 22.37 -9.10
C ARG A 318 -2.15 23.55 -8.67
N LYS A 319 -2.29 23.74 -7.36
CA LYS A 319 -2.92 24.89 -6.72
C LYS A 319 -2.05 26.15 -6.90
N ALA A 320 -2.58 27.32 -6.54
CA ALA A 320 -1.89 28.59 -6.69
C ALA A 320 -0.56 28.70 -5.90
N ASP A 321 -0.40 27.90 -4.85
CA ASP A 321 0.83 27.75 -4.07
C ASP A 321 1.78 26.65 -4.60
N ASN A 322 1.50 26.15 -5.81
CA ASN A 322 2.20 25.05 -6.49
C ASN A 322 2.07 23.68 -5.79
N SER A 323 1.23 23.54 -4.77
CA SER A 323 0.91 22.23 -4.19
C SER A 323 -0.04 21.44 -5.08
N ALA A 324 0.03 20.11 -5.06
CA ALA A 324 -1.04 19.26 -5.61
C ALA A 324 -1.32 18.09 -4.67
N TYR A 325 -2.37 17.34 -4.99
CA TYR A 325 -2.62 16.06 -4.33
C TYR A 325 -1.51 15.06 -4.69
N TYR A 326 -1.30 14.81 -5.98
CA TYR A 326 -0.31 13.85 -6.48
C TYR A 326 0.81 14.53 -7.26
N ASP A 327 1.98 13.91 -7.27
CA ASP A 327 3.20 14.45 -7.89
C ASP A 327 3.28 14.11 -9.37
N ALA A 328 2.86 12.90 -9.74
CA ALA A 328 2.84 12.39 -11.11
C ALA A 328 1.86 11.22 -11.30
N GLN A 329 1.76 10.76 -12.54
CA GLN A 329 1.00 9.59 -12.96
C GLN A 329 1.80 8.83 -14.03
N TRP A 330 1.68 7.50 -14.06
CA TRP A 330 2.13 6.66 -15.16
C TRP A 330 1.39 7.02 -16.46
N ASN A 331 2.17 7.34 -17.49
CA ASN A 331 1.64 7.77 -18.79
C ASN A 331 1.82 6.67 -19.83
N ASP A 332 0.88 5.74 -19.84
CA ASP A 332 0.92 4.56 -20.70
C ASP A 332 0.80 4.90 -22.20
N ASP A 333 0.15 6.01 -22.54
CA ASP A 333 0.05 6.51 -23.92
C ASP A 333 1.43 6.62 -24.58
N PHE A 334 2.42 7.14 -23.84
CA PHE A 334 3.80 7.26 -24.32
C PHE A 334 4.41 5.89 -24.61
N HIS A 335 4.29 4.95 -23.67
CA HIS A 335 4.77 3.58 -23.81
C HIS A 335 4.12 2.88 -25.01
N HIS A 336 2.79 2.93 -25.10
CA HIS A 336 2.03 2.24 -26.14
C HIS A 336 2.45 2.71 -27.54
N CYS A 337 2.61 4.02 -27.74
CA CYS A 337 3.05 4.56 -29.02
C CYS A 337 4.44 4.06 -29.42
N ILE A 338 5.41 4.07 -28.49
CA ILE A 338 6.77 3.58 -28.75
C ILE A 338 6.77 2.10 -29.05
N HIS A 339 6.04 1.30 -28.28
CA HIS A 339 5.95 -0.15 -28.47
C HIS A 339 5.47 -0.47 -29.90
N ILE A 340 4.37 0.15 -30.34
CA ILE A 340 3.83 -0.06 -31.68
C ILE A 340 4.83 0.35 -32.76
N LEU A 341 5.53 1.47 -32.58
CA LEU A 341 6.53 1.95 -33.56
C LEU A 341 7.74 1.01 -33.69
N LEU A 342 8.12 0.31 -32.62
CA LEU A 342 9.27 -0.58 -32.59
C LEU A 342 8.93 -2.02 -32.97
N THR A 343 7.74 -2.51 -32.60
CA THR A 343 7.37 -3.93 -32.74
C THR A 343 6.34 -4.18 -33.85
N GLY A 344 5.52 -3.17 -34.17
CA GLY A 344 4.36 -3.33 -35.04
C GLY A 344 3.20 -4.12 -34.44
N GLU A 345 3.25 -4.45 -33.14
CA GLU A 345 2.16 -5.13 -32.44
C GLU A 345 0.92 -4.23 -32.31
N LYS A 346 -0.26 -4.80 -32.53
CA LYS A 346 -1.55 -4.07 -32.54
C LYS A 346 -2.64 -4.76 -31.71
N GLY A 347 -2.27 -5.77 -30.92
CA GLY A 347 -3.22 -6.52 -30.10
C GLY A 347 -3.67 -5.74 -28.86
N GLY A 348 -4.87 -6.03 -28.35
CA GLY A 348 -5.38 -5.39 -27.13
C GLY A 348 -5.49 -3.87 -27.24
N TYR A 349 -5.06 -3.18 -26.19
CA TYR A 349 -5.08 -1.71 -26.08
C TYR A 349 -4.18 -1.00 -27.09
N TYR A 350 -3.16 -1.66 -27.67
CA TYR A 350 -2.30 -1.05 -28.69
C TYR A 350 -3.08 -0.60 -29.94
N ARG A 351 -4.23 -1.22 -30.23
CA ARG A 351 -5.03 -0.91 -31.42
C ARG A 351 -5.50 0.55 -31.44
N ASP A 352 -5.70 1.17 -30.28
CA ASP A 352 -6.18 2.55 -30.16
C ASP A 352 -5.29 3.55 -30.91
N TYR A 353 -3.98 3.33 -30.92
CA TYR A 353 -3.02 4.27 -31.51
C TYR A 353 -2.75 4.01 -32.99
N THR A 354 -3.50 3.11 -33.62
CA THR A 354 -3.24 2.65 -35.00
C THR A 354 -4.21 3.28 -36.01
N PRO A 355 -3.78 3.50 -37.27
CA PRO A 355 -4.62 4.13 -38.30
C PRO A 355 -5.88 3.33 -38.67
N GLU A 356 -5.94 2.05 -38.28
CA GLU A 356 -7.12 1.22 -38.46
C GLU A 356 -8.29 1.60 -37.54
N TYR A 357 -8.00 2.21 -36.38
CA TYR A 357 -8.99 2.51 -35.34
C TYR A 357 -8.99 3.99 -34.94
N SER A 358 -8.07 4.80 -35.47
CA SER A 358 -7.95 6.24 -35.25
C SER A 358 -7.64 6.99 -36.53
N GLU A 359 -8.04 8.26 -36.62
CA GLU A 359 -7.65 9.16 -37.71
C GLU A 359 -6.13 9.48 -37.70
N ASN A 360 -5.48 9.27 -36.55
CA ASN A 360 -4.06 9.52 -36.33
C ASN A 360 -3.24 8.22 -36.38
N ASN A 361 -1.92 8.37 -36.41
CA ASN A 361 -0.97 7.25 -36.39
C ASN A 361 -0.10 7.27 -35.12
N PRO A 362 0.64 6.19 -34.81
CA PRO A 362 1.42 6.10 -33.57
C PRO A 362 2.46 7.23 -33.42
N THR A 363 3.05 7.71 -34.51
CA THR A 363 4.01 8.83 -34.48
C THR A 363 3.33 10.14 -34.06
N TRP A 364 2.11 10.38 -34.53
CA TRP A 364 1.33 11.55 -34.14
C TRP A 364 0.97 11.50 -32.65
N PHE A 365 0.49 10.35 -32.17
CA PHE A 365 0.16 10.17 -30.75
C PHE A 365 1.39 10.29 -29.85
N LEU A 366 2.55 9.76 -30.26
CA LEU A 366 3.81 9.94 -29.56
C LEU A 366 4.20 11.42 -29.46
N ALA A 367 4.09 12.16 -30.56
CA ALA A 367 4.39 13.59 -30.58
C ALA A 367 3.48 14.37 -29.64
N ARG A 368 2.19 14.01 -29.57
CA ARG A 368 1.24 14.61 -28.63
C ARG A 368 1.56 14.27 -27.19
N ALA A 369 1.80 12.99 -26.87
CA ALA A 369 2.15 12.57 -25.52
C ALA A 369 3.40 13.29 -24.99
N LEU A 370 4.41 13.44 -25.84
CA LEU A 370 5.63 14.19 -25.52
C LEU A 370 5.39 15.69 -25.29
N ALA A 371 4.47 16.29 -26.04
CA ALA A 371 4.22 17.73 -25.99
C ALA A 371 3.20 18.13 -24.90
N GLU A 372 2.23 17.27 -24.62
CA GLU A 372 1.01 17.61 -23.87
C GLU A 372 0.73 16.66 -22.69
N GLY A 373 1.54 15.60 -22.51
CA GLY A 373 1.31 14.57 -21.50
C GLY A 373 0.51 13.40 -22.09
N TYR A 374 -0.81 13.46 -22.04
CA TYR A 374 -1.65 12.38 -22.58
C TYR A 374 -1.85 12.49 -24.09
N ALA A 375 -1.88 11.36 -24.78
CA ALA A 375 -2.25 11.25 -26.19
C ALA A 375 -3.78 11.30 -26.37
N TYR A 376 -4.52 10.67 -25.45
CA TYR A 376 -5.97 10.74 -25.33
C TYR A 376 -6.38 11.76 -24.27
N GLN A 377 -7.14 12.78 -24.68
CA GLN A 377 -7.55 13.93 -23.84
C GLN A 377 -9.07 14.17 -23.88
N GLY A 378 -9.84 13.15 -24.26
CA GLY A 378 -11.30 13.21 -24.41
C GLY A 378 -11.81 12.52 -25.68
N GLU A 379 -10.91 12.09 -26.57
CA GLU A 379 -11.25 11.22 -27.68
C GLU A 379 -11.72 9.84 -27.19
N LEU A 380 -12.61 9.21 -27.95
CA LEU A 380 -13.12 7.88 -27.65
C LEU A 380 -12.06 6.81 -27.93
N SER A 381 -11.80 5.93 -26.95
CA SER A 381 -10.97 4.74 -27.14
C SER A 381 -11.75 3.65 -27.86
N SER A 382 -11.14 3.00 -28.86
CA SER A 382 -11.79 1.87 -29.53
C SER A 382 -11.77 0.60 -28.68
N TYR A 383 -10.82 0.47 -27.75
CA TYR A 383 -10.61 -0.69 -26.88
C TYR A 383 -11.32 -0.59 -25.53
N ARG A 384 -11.34 0.59 -24.93
CA ARG A 384 -11.79 0.84 -23.54
C ARG A 384 -13.24 1.32 -23.41
N ASN A 385 -13.90 1.62 -24.54
CA ASN A 385 -15.32 2.04 -24.58
C ASN A 385 -16.32 0.91 -24.30
#